data_AF-A0A4Q4Z8V0-F1
#
_entry.id   AF-A0A4Q4Z8V0-F1
#
_cell.length_a   1.000
_cell.length_b   1.000
_cell.length_c   1.000
_cell.angle_alpha   90.00
_cell.angle_beta   90.00
_cell.angle_gamma   90.00
#
_symmetry.space_group_name_H-M   'P 1'
#
loop_
_entity.id
_entity.type
_entity.pdbx_description
1 polymer ?
#
loop_
_entity_poly.entity_id
_entity_poly.type
_entity_poly.pdbx_seq_one_letter_code
_entity_poly.pdbx_strand_id
1 'polypeptide(L)'
;MSESDYCDLCDLPLSQCVHGMSPAEPKPVAKTPPKRRPSVARTRTPGSPPKPVTRRWTPPDVFKPLIVAVLEEAGGELEADDLFLELEIAAEDRLLPGDRELTPEGELRWWYAARRARQALISEGAMTKGQPGMWQLARPDAG
;
A
#
# COMPACT_ATOMS: atom_id res chain seq x y z
N MET A 1 -2.55 19.51 30.02
CA MET A 1 -2.41 18.17 29.44
C MET A 1 -2.78 18.35 27.99
N SER A 2 -1.77 18.58 27.15
CA SER A 2 -1.95 19.23 25.84
C SER A 2 -2.37 18.24 24.75
N GLU A 3 -3.30 18.66 23.89
CA GLU A 3 -3.93 17.92 22.77
C GLU A 3 -3.00 17.58 21.59
N SER A 4 -1.67 17.63 21.78
CA SER A 4 -0.69 17.70 20.70
C SER A 4 0.01 16.37 20.38
N ASP A 5 -0.57 15.23 20.78
CA ASP A 5 0.02 13.89 20.57
C ASP A 5 -0.50 13.19 19.30
N TYR A 6 -1.34 13.84 18.50
CA TYR A 6 -1.90 13.29 17.25
C TYR A 6 -1.49 14.13 16.03
N CYS A 7 -1.37 13.46 14.90
CA CYS A 7 -0.81 13.96 13.66
C CYS A 7 -1.89 14.56 12.76
N ASP A 8 -1.97 15.89 12.61
CA ASP A 8 -3.05 16.56 11.85
C ASP A 8 -3.19 16.11 10.38
N LEU A 9 -2.16 15.51 9.79
CA LEU A 9 -2.19 15.01 8.40
C LEU A 9 -2.66 13.56 8.28
N CYS A 10 -2.63 12.79 9.36
CA CYS A 10 -2.87 11.35 9.31
C CYS A 10 -3.77 10.82 10.45
N ASP A 11 -4.17 11.67 11.40
CA ASP A 11 -4.93 11.36 12.62
C ASP A 11 -4.40 10.16 13.44
N LEU A 12 -3.12 9.84 13.27
CA LEU A 12 -2.41 8.83 14.05
C LEU A 12 -1.70 9.49 15.24
N PRO A 13 -1.49 8.75 16.35
CA PRO A 13 -0.56 9.20 17.40
C PRO A 13 0.79 9.56 16.76
N LEU A 14 1.41 10.68 17.15
CA LEU A 14 2.67 11.16 16.56
C LEU A 14 3.80 10.12 16.63
N SER A 15 3.77 9.25 17.64
CA SER A 15 4.67 8.10 17.80
C SER A 15 4.53 7.03 16.72
N GLN A 16 3.38 6.96 16.05
CA GLN A 16 3.06 6.05 14.96
C GLN A 16 2.92 6.77 13.61
N CYS A 17 2.87 8.10 13.60
CA CYS A 17 2.82 8.91 12.40
C CYS A 17 4.23 9.19 11.86
N VAL A 18 4.46 8.97 10.56
CA VAL A 18 5.72 9.34 9.87
C VAL A 18 6.02 10.84 9.88
N HIS A 19 5.02 11.69 10.12
CA HIS A 19 5.20 13.14 10.29
C HIS A 19 5.52 13.56 11.73
N GLY A 20 5.31 12.67 12.71
CA GLY A 20 5.46 12.93 14.14
C GLY A 20 6.72 12.34 14.78
N MET A 21 7.50 11.53 14.05
CA MET A 21 8.77 11.04 14.55
C MET A 21 9.79 12.18 14.62
N SER A 22 10.04 12.68 15.84
CA SER A 22 11.31 13.36 16.13
C SER A 22 12.45 12.40 15.82
N PRO A 23 13.45 12.80 15.01
CA PRO A 23 14.51 11.89 14.59
C PRO A 23 15.29 11.42 15.80
N ALA A 24 15.27 10.11 16.07
CA ALA A 24 16.21 9.52 17.03
C ALA A 24 17.63 9.71 16.51
N GLU A 25 18.54 10.11 17.41
CA GLU A 25 19.93 10.44 17.10
C GLU A 25 20.64 9.31 16.30
N PRO A 26 21.44 9.66 15.29
CA PRO A 26 22.01 8.69 14.37
C PRO A 26 23.17 7.93 15.04
N LYS A 27 23.05 6.60 15.17
CA LYS A 27 24.24 5.75 15.36
C LYS A 27 25.01 5.67 14.04
N PRO A 28 26.32 5.94 14.01
CA PRO A 28 27.08 5.94 12.78
C PRO A 28 27.40 4.50 12.37
N VAL A 29 26.75 4.00 11.33
CA VAL A 29 27.27 2.86 10.58
C VAL A 29 27.43 3.30 9.15
N ALA A 30 28.68 3.65 8.82
CA ALA A 30 29.11 3.93 7.47
C ALA A 30 28.79 2.73 6.56
N LYS A 31 27.83 2.93 5.66
CA LYS A 31 27.70 2.13 4.44
C LYS A 31 27.75 3.08 3.27
N THR A 32 28.88 3.07 2.59
CA THR A 32 29.14 3.79 1.34
C THR A 32 27.97 3.61 0.36
N PRO A 33 27.36 4.69 -0.13
CA PRO A 33 26.31 4.58 -1.15
C PRO A 33 26.95 4.12 -2.47
N PRO A 34 26.39 3.12 -3.18
CA PRO A 34 26.81 2.86 -4.55
C PRO A 34 26.42 4.07 -5.40
N LYS A 35 27.42 4.64 -6.07
CA LYS A 35 27.31 5.77 -7.00
C LYS A 35 26.28 5.41 -8.08
N ARG A 36 25.07 5.99 -8.01
CA ARG A 36 24.05 5.83 -9.05
C ARG A 36 24.62 6.38 -10.36
N ARG A 37 24.91 5.48 -11.31
CA ARG A 37 25.17 5.88 -12.70
C ARG A 37 23.83 6.32 -13.31
N PRO A 38 23.80 7.39 -14.13
CA PRO A 38 22.58 7.76 -14.84
C PRO A 38 22.17 6.59 -15.74
N SER A 39 20.96 6.10 -15.52
CA SER A 39 20.33 5.11 -16.39
C SER A 39 20.07 5.78 -17.73
N VAL A 40 20.83 5.42 -18.76
CA VAL A 40 20.50 5.78 -20.14
C VAL A 40 19.11 5.21 -20.42
N ALA A 41 18.15 6.09 -20.73
CA ALA A 41 16.81 5.70 -21.12
C ALA A 41 16.91 4.74 -22.31
N ARG A 42 16.68 3.45 -22.07
CA ARG A 42 16.71 2.44 -23.11
C ARG A 42 15.41 2.55 -23.89
N THR A 43 15.49 3.07 -25.11
CA THR A 43 14.39 3.05 -26.09
C THR A 43 13.83 1.63 -26.17
N ARG A 44 12.59 1.44 -25.73
CA ARG A 44 11.91 0.14 -25.81
C ARG A 44 11.55 -0.10 -27.27
N THR A 45 12.18 -1.09 -27.90
CA THR A 45 11.74 -1.60 -29.20
C THR A 45 10.34 -2.21 -29.03
N PRO A 46 9.32 -1.78 -29.79
CA PRO A 46 8.02 -2.43 -29.77
C PRO A 46 8.16 -3.85 -30.36
N GLY A 47 7.63 -4.88 -29.68
CA GLY A 47 7.47 -6.21 -30.27
C GLY A 47 8.12 -7.39 -29.53
N SER A 48 8.86 -7.19 -28.43
CA SER A 48 9.34 -8.33 -27.64
C SER A 48 8.28 -8.76 -26.62
N PRO A 49 7.86 -10.04 -26.58
CA PRO A 49 6.94 -10.52 -25.56
C PRO A 49 7.57 -10.34 -24.16
N PRO A 50 6.78 -9.94 -23.15
CA PRO A 50 7.30 -9.73 -21.81
C PRO A 50 7.82 -11.06 -21.27
N LYS A 51 9.12 -11.12 -20.92
CA LYS A 51 9.67 -12.25 -20.20
C LYS A 51 8.96 -12.36 -18.84
N PRO A 52 8.57 -13.56 -18.39
CA PRO A 52 7.96 -13.73 -17.08
C PRO A 52 8.97 -13.32 -16.02
N VAL A 53 8.67 -12.23 -15.31
CA VAL A 53 9.48 -11.79 -14.16
C VAL A 53 9.02 -12.62 -12.98
N THR A 54 9.88 -13.50 -12.46
CA THR A 54 9.65 -14.18 -11.19
C THR A 54 9.70 -13.15 -10.06
N ARG A 55 8.53 -12.79 -9.53
CA ARG A 55 8.40 -11.85 -8.42
C ARG A 55 8.51 -12.60 -7.09
N ARG A 56 9.11 -11.97 -6.09
CA ARG A 56 9.22 -12.51 -4.73
C ARG A 56 7.95 -12.29 -3.90
N TRP A 57 7.17 -11.28 -4.25
CA TRP A 57 5.98 -10.81 -3.55
C TRP A 57 4.88 -10.44 -4.55
N THR A 58 3.64 -10.52 -4.09
CA THR A 58 2.46 -10.18 -4.88
C THR A 58 2.45 -8.69 -5.18
N PRO A 59 2.33 -8.30 -6.46
CA PRO A 59 2.29 -6.89 -6.82
C PRO A 59 0.99 -6.20 -6.38
N PRO A 60 1.02 -4.89 -6.09
CA PRO A 60 -0.18 -4.12 -5.72
C PRO A 60 -1.35 -4.28 -6.70
N ASP A 61 -1.07 -4.37 -8.01
CA ASP A 61 -2.11 -4.47 -9.04
C ASP A 61 -2.98 -5.73 -8.92
N VAL A 62 -2.47 -6.80 -8.31
CA VAL A 62 -3.25 -8.04 -8.08
C VAL A 62 -4.32 -7.84 -7.00
N PHE A 63 -4.08 -6.91 -6.05
CA PHE A 63 -5.02 -6.62 -4.97
C PHE A 63 -6.15 -5.67 -5.41
N LYS A 64 -5.96 -4.87 -6.46
CA LYS A 64 -6.98 -3.92 -6.93
C LYS A 64 -8.36 -4.55 -7.17
N PRO A 65 -8.50 -5.59 -8.03
CA PRO A 65 -9.80 -6.21 -8.26
C PRO A 65 -10.35 -6.93 -7.03
N LEU A 66 -9.49 -7.40 -6.12
CA LEU A 66 -9.92 -8.04 -4.88
C LEU A 66 -10.50 -7.03 -3.89
N ILE A 67 -9.84 -5.88 -3.73
CA ILE A 67 -10.33 -4.79 -2.86
C ILE A 67 -11.71 -4.32 -3.32
N VAL A 68 -11.90 -4.17 -4.64
CA VAL A 68 -13.20 -3.77 -5.20
C VAL A 68 -14.26 -4.84 -4.91
N ALA A 69 -13.97 -6.12 -5.18
CA ALA A 69 -14.90 -7.21 -4.93
C ALA A 69 -15.32 -7.31 -3.45
N VAL A 70 -14.35 -7.27 -2.52
CA VAL A 70 -14.62 -7.29 -1.07
C VAL A 70 -15.51 -6.13 -0.66
N LEU A 71 -15.26 -4.93 -1.18
CA LEU A 71 -16.08 -3.77 -0.87
C LEU A 71 -17.48 -3.87 -1.48
N GLU A 72 -17.62 -4.37 -2.70
CA GLU A 72 -18.93 -4.61 -3.33
C GLU A 72 -19.76 -5.61 -2.50
N GLU A 73 -19.13 -6.69 -2.04
CA GLU A 73 -19.76 -7.70 -1.16
C GLU A 73 -20.16 -7.11 0.21
N ALA A 74 -19.38 -6.15 0.72
CA ALA A 74 -19.67 -5.42 1.96
C ALA A 74 -20.68 -4.26 1.80
N GLY A 75 -21.23 -4.02 0.60
CA GLY A 75 -22.20 -2.94 0.34
C GLY A 75 -21.57 -1.58 0.00
N GLY A 76 -20.30 -1.57 -0.38
CA GLY A 76 -19.55 -0.45 -0.89
C GLY A 76 -18.57 0.18 0.11
N GLU A 77 -18.61 -0.25 1.37
CA GLU A 77 -17.71 0.24 2.42
C GLU A 77 -17.38 -0.83 3.46
N LEU A 78 -16.16 -0.77 4.00
CA LEU A 78 -15.69 -1.70 5.02
C LEU A 78 -14.61 -1.04 5.89
N GLU A 79 -14.54 -1.44 7.16
CA GLU A 79 -13.43 -1.05 8.05
C GLU A 79 -12.11 -1.61 7.53
N ALA A 80 -11.02 -0.90 7.77
CA ALA A 80 -9.71 -1.27 7.23
C ALA A 80 -9.26 -2.64 7.75
N ASP A 81 -9.45 -2.91 9.04
CA ASP A 81 -9.04 -4.17 9.67
C ASP A 81 -9.84 -5.35 9.11
N ASP A 82 -11.16 -5.20 9.02
CA ASP A 82 -12.05 -6.19 8.40
C ASP A 82 -11.71 -6.39 6.91
N LEU A 83 -11.41 -5.30 6.19
CA LEU A 83 -11.00 -5.39 4.79
C LEU A 83 -9.69 -6.16 4.63
N PHE A 84 -8.72 -5.99 5.52
CA PHE A 84 -7.50 -6.80 5.47
C PHE A 84 -7.81 -8.28 5.70
N LEU A 85 -8.68 -8.62 6.66
CA LEU A 85 -9.07 -10.01 6.91
C LEU A 85 -9.73 -10.65 5.68
N GLU A 86 -10.75 -10.00 5.11
CA GLU A 86 -11.43 -10.48 3.91
C GLU A 86 -10.48 -10.55 2.70
N LEU A 87 -9.57 -9.58 2.58
CA LEU A 87 -8.58 -9.56 1.52
C LEU A 87 -7.54 -10.69 1.66
N GLU A 88 -7.16 -11.07 2.88
CA GLU A 88 -6.29 -12.22 3.12
C GLU A 88 -6.93 -13.52 2.64
N ILE A 89 -8.22 -13.71 2.97
CA ILE A 89 -9.01 -14.86 2.54
C ILE A 89 -9.12 -14.88 1.01
N ALA A 90 -9.51 -13.75 0.40
CA ALA A 90 -9.70 -13.65 -1.05
C ALA A 90 -8.37 -13.75 -1.84
N ALA A 91 -7.24 -13.43 -1.22
CA ALA A 91 -5.92 -13.48 -1.83
C ALA A 91 -5.13 -14.75 -1.50
N GLU A 92 -5.63 -15.67 -0.67
CA GLU A 92 -4.86 -16.81 -0.14
C GLU A 92 -4.13 -17.59 -1.25
N ASP A 93 -4.82 -17.90 -2.34
CA ASP A 93 -4.27 -18.62 -3.50
C ASP A 93 -3.28 -17.81 -4.36
N ARG A 94 -3.22 -16.50 -4.15
CA ARG A 94 -2.40 -15.55 -4.93
C ARG A 94 -1.17 -15.08 -4.17
N LEU A 95 -1.21 -15.13 -2.84
CA LEU A 95 -0.09 -14.72 -1.99
C LEU A 95 1.13 -15.61 -2.22
N LEU A 96 2.28 -14.98 -2.42
CA LEU A 96 3.57 -15.61 -2.53
C LEU A 96 4.18 -15.80 -1.13
N PRO A 97 5.13 -16.73 -0.94
CA PRO A 97 5.76 -16.94 0.36
C PRO A 97 6.37 -15.67 0.98
N GLY A 98 6.93 -14.78 0.14
CA GLY A 98 7.53 -13.52 0.58
C GLY A 98 6.54 -12.45 1.05
N ASP A 99 5.24 -12.65 0.83
CA ASP A 99 4.20 -11.71 1.24
C ASP A 99 3.95 -11.72 2.75
N ARG A 100 4.21 -12.87 3.40
CA ARG A 100 4.11 -13.05 4.85
C ARG A 100 5.33 -12.51 5.62
N GLU A 101 6.34 -12.00 4.91
CA GLU A 101 7.49 -11.36 5.53
C GLU A 101 7.16 -9.93 5.98
N LEU A 102 7.88 -9.44 6.99
CA LEU A 102 7.81 -8.04 7.40
C LEU A 102 8.66 -7.15 6.48
N THR A 103 8.18 -5.95 6.24
CA THR A 103 8.95 -4.82 5.73
C THR A 103 9.97 -4.36 6.78
N PRO A 104 11.01 -3.61 6.39
CA PRO A 104 11.94 -3.00 7.36
C PRO A 104 11.24 -2.18 8.45
N GLU A 105 10.06 -1.64 8.14
CA GLU A 105 9.22 -0.84 9.03
C GLU A 105 8.33 -1.67 9.96
N GLY A 106 8.32 -3.00 9.83
CA GLY A 106 7.59 -3.92 10.72
C GLY A 106 6.17 -4.29 10.27
N GLU A 107 5.76 -3.91 9.06
CA GLU A 107 4.46 -4.27 8.46
C GLU A 107 4.57 -5.49 7.54
N LEU A 108 3.54 -6.35 7.44
CA LEU A 108 3.46 -7.38 6.40
C LEU A 108 3.59 -6.80 4.98
N ARG A 109 4.35 -7.49 4.14
CA ARG A 109 4.59 -7.08 2.74
C ARG A 109 3.31 -6.98 1.93
N TRP A 110 2.35 -7.89 2.13
CA TRP A 110 1.08 -7.82 1.40
C TRP A 110 0.15 -6.72 1.92
N TRP A 111 0.18 -6.38 3.21
CA TRP A 111 -0.54 -5.21 3.73
C TRP A 111 -0.03 -3.93 3.06
N TYR A 112 1.29 -3.80 2.96
CA TYR A 112 1.90 -2.68 2.25
C TYR A 112 1.44 -2.65 0.77
N ALA A 113 1.43 -3.80 0.10
CA ALA A 113 0.97 -3.91 -1.28
C ALA A 113 -0.52 -3.55 -1.45
N ALA A 114 -1.39 -3.99 -0.56
CA ALA A 114 -2.81 -3.65 -0.54
C ALA A 114 -3.03 -2.14 -0.30
N ARG A 115 -2.28 -1.52 0.61
CA ARG A 115 -2.31 -0.05 0.80
C ARG A 115 -1.89 0.70 -0.46
N ARG A 116 -0.87 0.22 -1.16
CA ARG A 116 -0.46 0.78 -2.47
C ARG A 116 -1.53 0.59 -3.54
N ALA A 117 -2.23 -0.54 -3.52
CA ALA A 117 -3.36 -0.80 -4.42
C ALA A 117 -4.52 0.17 -4.17
N ARG A 118 -4.88 0.41 -2.89
CA ARG A 118 -5.86 1.44 -2.52
C ARG A 118 -5.49 2.82 -3.05
N GLN A 119 -4.24 3.25 -2.86
CA GLN A 119 -3.80 4.56 -3.34
C GLN A 119 -3.96 4.69 -4.86
N ALA A 120 -3.68 3.62 -5.60
CA ALA A 120 -3.91 3.58 -7.03
C ALA A 120 -5.42 3.62 -7.38
N LEU A 121 -6.26 2.83 -6.71
CA LEU A 121 -7.72 2.86 -6.91
C LEU A 121 -8.34 4.23 -6.63
N ILE A 122 -7.85 4.95 -5.60
CA ILE A 122 -8.25 6.33 -5.33
C ILE A 122 -7.82 7.26 -6.46
N SER A 123 -6.59 7.12 -6.96
CA SER A 123 -6.12 7.93 -8.08
C SER A 123 -6.86 7.64 -9.40
N GLU A 124 -7.36 6.41 -9.55
CA GLU A 124 -8.16 5.95 -10.69
C GLU A 124 -9.65 6.32 -10.57
N GLY A 125 -10.09 6.82 -9.41
CA GLY A 125 -11.49 7.19 -9.16
C GLY A 125 -12.41 6.01 -8.84
N ALA A 126 -11.88 4.80 -8.64
CA ALA A 126 -12.66 3.62 -8.24
C ALA A 126 -13.00 3.62 -6.73
N MET A 127 -12.19 4.31 -5.94
CA MET A 127 -12.37 4.47 -4.49
C MET A 127 -12.30 5.93 -4.09
N THR A 128 -12.89 6.27 -2.95
CA THR A 128 -12.70 7.58 -2.31
C THR A 128 -11.65 7.49 -1.21
N LYS A 129 -11.09 8.64 -0.80
CA LYS A 129 -10.23 8.72 0.38
C LYS A 129 -10.98 8.33 1.66
N GLY A 130 -12.30 8.55 1.69
CA GLY A 130 -13.19 8.16 2.78
C GLY A 130 -12.83 8.80 4.13
N GLN A 131 -13.35 8.19 5.20
CA GLN A 131 -12.97 8.49 6.57
C GLN A 131 -11.71 7.69 6.98
N PRO A 132 -10.89 8.17 7.93
CA PRO A 132 -9.82 7.37 8.52
C PRO A 132 -10.34 6.03 9.04
N GLY A 133 -9.62 4.94 8.76
CA GLY A 133 -10.03 3.60 9.16
C GLY A 133 -11.13 2.97 8.29
N MET A 134 -11.71 3.69 7.33
CA MET A 134 -12.76 3.17 6.45
C MET A 134 -12.36 3.22 4.98
N TRP A 135 -12.64 2.15 4.26
CA TRP A 135 -12.39 2.02 2.84
C TRP A 135 -13.73 2.00 2.11
N GLN A 136 -13.84 2.79 1.05
CA GLN A 136 -15.11 3.04 0.39
C GLN A 136 -14.91 3.10 -1.13
N LEU A 137 -15.83 2.47 -1.87
CA LEU A 137 -15.94 2.64 -3.31
C LEU A 137 -16.37 4.08 -3.63
N ALA A 138 -15.96 4.56 -4.80
CA ALA A 138 -16.55 5.79 -5.32
C ALA A 138 -18.03 5.50 -5.61
N ARG A 139 -18.94 6.33 -5.08
CA ARG A 139 -20.34 6.22 -5.47
C ARG A 139 -20.43 6.56 -6.97
N PRO A 140 -21.22 5.82 -7.77
CA PRO A 140 -21.60 6.33 -9.07
C PRO A 140 -22.32 7.65 -8.79
N ASP A 141 -21.74 8.76 -9.25
CA ASP A 141 -22.39 10.05 -9.18
C ASP A 141 -23.79 9.86 -9.78
N ALA A 142 -24.82 10.06 -8.95
CA ALA A 142 -26.20 10.05 -9.41
C ALA A 142 -26.38 11.27 -10.32
N GLY A 143 -26.05 11.10 -11.59
CA GLY A 143 -26.32 12.03 -12.67
C GLY A 143 -27.79 12.04 -13.04
#